data_AF-A0AAV3UR93-F1
#
_entry.id   AF-A0AAV3UR93-F1
#
_cell.length_a   1.000
_cell.length_b   1.000
_cell.length_c   1.000
_cell.angle_alpha   90.00
_cell.angle_beta   90.00
_cell.angle_gamma   90.00
#
_symmetry.space_group_name_H-M   'P 1'
#
loop_
_entity.id
_entity.type
_entity.pdbx_description
1 polymer ?
#
loop_
_entity_poly.entity_id
_entity_poly.type
_entity_poly.pdbx_seq_one_letter_code
_entity_poly.pdbx_strand_id
1 'polypeptide(L)' 'MKTDGGDQEHKIALHHVHLPRLEDHGIIVWNREAEAVTKGPQFDEIEPLLEVLTETHSMPPTGVPD' A
#
# COMPACT_ATOMS: atom_id res chain seq x y z
N MET A 1 -15.02 2.20 -22.93
CA MET A 1 -14.58 3.32 -22.07
C MET A 1 -14.57 2.81 -20.64
N LYS A 2 -13.45 2.25 -20.17
CA LYS A 2 -13.33 1.73 -18.80
C LYS A 2 -13.14 2.95 -17.90
N THR A 3 -14.07 3.20 -17.01
CA THR A 3 -14.11 4.42 -16.21
C THR A 3 -13.04 4.38 -15.13
N ASP A 4 -12.22 5.44 -15.11
CA ASP A 4 -11.24 5.88 -14.10
C ASP A 4 -11.73 5.83 -12.63
N GLY A 5 -13.04 5.64 -12.39
CA GLY A 5 -13.66 5.68 -11.06
C GLY A 5 -13.13 4.68 -10.05
N GLY A 6 -12.73 3.46 -10.47
CA GLY A 6 -12.16 2.47 -9.55
C GLY A 6 -10.76 2.83 -9.04
N ASP A 7 -9.97 3.52 -9.85
CA ASP A 7 -8.63 3.97 -9.51
C ASP A 7 -8.68 5.22 -8.62
N GLN A 8 -9.68 6.10 -8.83
CA GLN A 8 -9.90 7.28 -7.99
C GLN A 8 -10.36 6.90 -6.58
N GLU A 9 -11.29 5.95 -6.44
CA GLU A 9 -11.73 5.46 -5.12
C GLU A 9 -10.57 4.84 -4.33
N HIS A 10 -9.71 4.06 -4.99
CA HIS A 10 -8.51 3.50 -4.36
C HIS A 10 -7.51 4.57 -3.92
N LYS A 11 -7.26 5.58 -4.75
CA LYS A 11 -6.37 6.70 -4.39
C LYS A 11 -6.92 7.48 -3.19
N ILE A 12 -8.21 7.76 -3.17
CA ILE A 12 -8.86 8.44 -2.04
C ILE A 12 -8.70 7.61 -0.76
N ALA A 13 -8.97 6.30 -0.80
CA ALA A 13 -8.78 5.44 0.35
C ALA A 13 -7.31 5.37 0.80
N LEU A 14 -6.37 5.31 -0.13
CA LEU A 14 -4.93 5.32 0.16
C LEU A 14 -4.53 6.57 0.93
N HIS A 15 -4.91 7.75 0.43
CA HIS A 15 -4.54 9.05 1.02
C HIS A 15 -5.28 9.36 2.33
N HIS A 16 -6.53 8.96 2.47
CA HIS A 16 -7.36 9.35 3.61
C HIS A 16 -7.47 8.28 4.71
N VAL A 17 -7.19 7.01 4.39
CA VAL A 17 -7.37 5.90 5.33
C VAL A 17 -6.06 5.15 5.57
N HIS A 18 -5.38 4.71 4.52
CA HIS A 18 -4.27 3.76 4.69
C HIS A 18 -2.96 4.45 5.08
N LEU A 19 -2.52 5.46 4.32
CA LEU A 19 -1.27 6.17 4.61
C LEU A 19 -1.27 6.87 5.98
N PRO A 20 -2.34 7.60 6.37
CA PRO A 20 -2.41 8.18 7.72
C PRO A 20 -2.29 7.12 8.82
N ARG A 21 -2.98 5.99 8.69
CA ARG A 21 -2.92 4.93 9.71
C ARG A 21 -1.53 4.32 9.83
N LEU A 22 -0.87 4.06 8.71
CA LEU A 22 0.49 3.51 8.73
C LEU A 22 1.49 4.51 9.33
N GLU A 23 1.29 5.81 9.10
CA GLU A 23 2.09 6.87 9.72
C GLU A 23 1.82 7.01 11.22
N ASP A 24 0.55 6.94 11.66
CA ASP A 24 0.16 6.95 13.08
C ASP A 24 0.81 5.79 13.86
N HIS A 25 1.02 4.66 13.20
CA HIS A 25 1.72 3.49 13.75
C HIS A 25 3.25 3.56 13.60
N GLY A 26 3.82 4.66 13.12
CA GLY A 26 5.27 4.83 12.97
C GLY A 26 5.92 3.90 11.94
N ILE A 27 5.12 3.19 11.15
CA ILE A 27 5.57 2.22 10.15
C ILE A 27 6.15 2.96 8.94
N ILE A 28 5.53 4.08 8.56
CA ILE A 28 6.00 4.95 7.48
C ILE A 28 6.13 6.39 7.94
N VAL A 29 6.84 7.18 7.14
CA VAL A 29 6.74 8.64 7.14
C VAL A 29 6.15 9.05 5.80
N TRP A 30 5.07 9.83 5.83
CA TRP A 30 4.37 10.24 4.63
C TRP A 30 4.48 11.75 4.39
N ASN A 31 5.21 12.13 3.35
CA ASN A 31 5.25 13.51 2.89
C ASN A 31 4.12 13.76 1.89
N ARG A 32 3.06 14.42 2.37
CA ARG A 32 1.87 14.77 1.56
C ARG A 32 2.15 15.78 0.45
N GLU A 33 3.10 16.69 0.67
CA GLU A 33 3.46 17.73 -0.31
C GLU A 33 4.29 17.15 -1.45
N ALA A 34 5.20 16.23 -1.14
CA ALA A 34 6.05 15.57 -2.12
C ALA A 34 5.43 14.28 -2.69
N GLU A 35 4.22 13.90 -2.24
CA GLU A 35 3.56 12.63 -2.53
C GLU A 35 4.48 11.40 -2.36
N ALA A 36 5.34 11.43 -1.34
CA ALA A 36 6.39 10.44 -1.12
C ALA A 36 6.22 9.73 0.22
N VAL A 37 6.49 8.42 0.22
CA VAL A 37 6.45 7.57 1.42
C VAL A 37 7.84 7.00 1.66
N THR A 38 8.32 7.09 2.90
CA THR A 38 9.59 6.48 3.32
C THR A 38 9.37 5.57 4.53
N LYS A 39 10.34 4.68 4.80
CA LYS A 39 10.31 3.82 6.00
C LYS A 39 10.27 4.68 7.27
N GLY A 40 9.36 4.34 8.18
CA GLY A 40 9.25 4.95 9.49
C GLY A 40 10.13 4.23 10.53
N PRO A 41 10.23 4.78 11.74
CA PRO A 41 11.07 4.23 12.80
C PRO A 41 10.67 2.81 13.25
N GLN A 42 9.41 2.40 13.03
CA GLN A 42 8.90 1.08 13.40
C GLN A 42 8.81 0.11 12.20
N PHE A 43 9.36 0.49 11.04
CA PHE A 43 9.27 -0.33 9.84
C PHE A 43 9.90 -1.72 10.02
N ASP A 44 11.06 -1.79 10.68
CA ASP A 44 11.82 -3.03 10.86
C ASP A 44 11.04 -4.09 11.65
N GLU A 45 10.05 -3.69 12.46
CA GLU A 45 9.19 -4.63 13.20
C GLU A 45 8.27 -5.44 12.27
N ILE A 46 7.86 -4.85 11.14
CA ILE A 46 6.96 -5.49 10.18
C ILE A 46 7.65 -5.96 8.90
N GLU A 47 8.90 -5.53 8.67
CA GLU A 47 9.68 -5.87 7.48
C GLU A 47 9.71 -7.39 7.20
N PRO A 48 9.97 -8.27 8.18
CA PRO A 48 9.97 -9.72 7.92
C PRO A 48 8.61 -10.26 7.45
N LEU A 49 7.50 -9.68 7.94
CA LEU A 49 6.17 -10.06 7.48
C LEU A 49 5.93 -9.58 6.04
N LEU A 50 6.37 -8.37 5.71
CA LEU A 50 6.27 -7.82 4.35
C LEU A 50 7.08 -8.65 3.34
N GLU A 51 8.27 -9.13 3.73
CA GLU A 51 9.08 -10.02 2.89
C GLU A 51 8.31 -11.30 2.56
N VAL A 52 7.75 -12.00 3.56
CA VAL A 52 6.95 -13.22 3.34
C VAL A 52 5.72 -12.95 2.46
N LEU A 53 5.03 -11.82 2.68
CA LEU A 53 3.85 -11.46 1.89
C LEU A 53 4.21 -11.16 0.42
N THR A 54 5.33 -10.48 0.17
CA THR A 54 5.76 -10.17 -1.20
C THR A 54 6.27 -11.40 -1.94
N GLU A 55 6.93 -12.33 -1.25
CA GLU A 55 7.33 -13.62 -1.81
C GLU A 55 6.13 -14.50 -2.19
N THR A 56 5.08 -14.52 -1.35
CA THR A 56 3.87 -15.33 -1.60
C THR A 56 2.95 -14.77 -2.68
N HIS A 57 2.97 -13.45 -2.92
CA HIS A 57 2.20 -12.80 -3.99
C HIS A 57 2.84 -12.95 -5.40
N SER A 58 3.92 -13.74 -5.52
CA SER A 58 4.52 -14.14 -6.81
C SER A 58 3.69 -15.16 -7.61
N MET A 59 2.43 -15.42 -7.22
CA MET A 59 1.47 -16.08 -8.11
C MET A 59 0.62 -15.03 -8.82
N PRO A 60 0.67 -14.94 -10.16
CA PRO A 60 -0.25 -14.08 -10.89
C PRO A 60 -1.69 -14.51 -10.59
N PRO A 61 -2.67 -13.58 -10.58
CA PRO A 61 -4.07 -13.98 -10.48
C PRO A 61 -4.33 -14.94 -11.64
N THR A 62 -4.58 -16.20 -11.30
CA THR A 62 -5.01 -17.20 -12.27
C THR A 62 -6.30 -16.66 -12.85
N GLY A 63 -6.21 -16.14 -14.08
CA GLY A 63 -7.37 -15.83 -14.87
C GLY A 63 -8.21 -17.09 -14.91
N VAL A 64 -9.37 -17.05 -14.27
CA VAL A 64 -10.38 -18.10 -14.38
C VAL A 64 -10.65 -18.23 -15.89
N PRO A 65 -10.33 -19.36 -16.55
CA PRO A 65 -10.69 -19.53 -17.95
C PRO A 65 -12.22 -19.58 -18.05
N ASP A 66 -12.75 -18.97 -19.12
CA ASP A 66 -14.18 -18.93 -19.51
C ASP A 66 -14.93 -20.26 -19.28
#